data_AF-A0A523DMP8-F1
#
_entry.id   AF-A0A523DMP8-F1
#
_cell.length_a   1.000
_cell.length_b   1.000
_cell.length_c   1.000
_cell.angle_alpha   90.00
_cell.angle_beta   90.00
_cell.angle_gamma   90.00
#
_symmetry.space_group_name_H-M   'P 1'
#
loop_
_entity.id
_entity.type
_entity.pdbx_description
1 polymer ?
#
loop_
_entity_poly.entity_id
_entity_poly.type
_entity_poly.pdbx_seq_one_letter_code
_entity_poly.pdbx_strand_id
1 'polypeptide(L)'
;MTREPVVIEDWESRRSRFNHDWLKNRHLNRLDGFLALLASPAAAPPDLLAGFLQHDLVEWEKKAGEARDLLARFEDEMSPRACFSQPPLCLLPAARREWLAQDLHDLWRARYPVSDWVAAAREALHEAEQAYHVLENLLGPHAGERVKQARTLRAEFVAFAAACRRLGDCVARLPHEILIV
;
A
#
# COMPACT_ATOMS: atom_id res chain seq x y z
N MET A 1 14.32 6.65 33.25
CA MET A 1 13.98 6.58 31.81
C MET A 1 13.03 5.42 31.61
N THR A 2 11.73 5.67 31.71
CA THR A 2 10.68 4.73 31.35
C THR A 2 10.65 4.65 29.83
N ARG A 3 11.08 3.52 29.26
CA ARG A 3 10.89 3.24 27.83
C ARG A 3 9.38 3.05 27.63
N GLU A 4 8.77 3.92 26.84
CA GLU A 4 7.40 3.69 26.38
C GLU A 4 7.34 2.35 25.66
N PRO A 5 6.31 1.52 25.91
CA PRO A 5 6.13 0.28 25.18
C PRO A 5 5.88 0.62 23.71
N VAL A 6 6.78 0.19 22.83
CA VAL A 6 6.56 0.24 21.39
C VAL A 6 5.42 -0.74 21.10
N VAL A 7 4.23 -0.21 20.84
CA VAL A 7 3.11 -0.99 20.33
C VAL A 7 3.48 -1.40 18.91
N ILE A 8 3.93 -2.64 18.74
CA ILE A 8 4.15 -3.21 17.42
C ILE A 8 2.76 -3.52 16.87
N GLU A 9 2.28 -2.65 15.99
CA GLU A 9 1.04 -2.86 15.27
C GLU A 9 1.14 -4.12 14.39
N ASP A 10 0.16 -5.02 14.54
CA ASP A 10 0.11 -6.26 13.78
C ASP A 10 -0.05 -6.04 12.27
N TRP A 11 0.24 -7.09 11.50
CA TRP A 11 0.15 -7.10 10.05
C TRP A 11 -1.21 -6.64 9.54
N GLU A 12 -2.28 -7.21 10.08
CA GLU A 12 -3.64 -6.97 9.61
C GLU A 12 -4.03 -5.50 9.78
N SER A 13 -3.74 -4.93 10.94
CA SER A 13 -4.01 -3.52 11.24
C SER A 13 -3.29 -2.60 10.27
N ARG A 14 -1.99 -2.85 10.00
CA ARG A 14 -1.23 -2.05 9.01
C ARG A 14 -1.76 -2.21 7.59
N ARG A 15 -2.06 -3.44 7.17
CA ARG A 15 -2.63 -3.73 5.85
C ARG A 15 -3.98 -3.05 5.68
N SER A 16 -4.86 -3.15 6.68
CA SER A 16 -6.21 -2.57 6.66
C SER A 16 -6.14 -1.04 6.61
N ARG A 17 -5.32 -0.44 7.47
CA ARG A 17 -5.13 1.03 7.48
C ARG A 17 -4.60 1.56 6.16
N PHE A 18 -3.61 0.88 5.57
CA PHE A 18 -3.09 1.29 4.27
C PHE A 18 -4.12 1.08 3.17
N ASN A 19 -4.66 -0.13 3.02
CA ASN A 19 -5.46 -0.49 1.86
C ASN A 19 -6.92 -0.03 1.95
N HIS A 20 -7.61 -0.39 3.03
CA HIS A 20 -9.02 -0.07 3.19
C HIS A 20 -9.21 1.39 3.57
N ASP A 21 -8.60 1.83 4.68
CA ASP A 21 -8.88 3.16 5.22
C ASP A 21 -8.30 4.26 4.34
N TRP A 22 -7.02 4.15 3.98
CA TRP A 22 -6.35 5.20 3.23
C TRP A 22 -6.54 5.04 1.72
N LEU A 23 -6.07 3.95 1.10
CA LEU A 23 -6.01 3.84 -0.36
C LEU A 23 -7.42 3.81 -0.99
N LYS A 24 -8.27 2.86 -0.58
CA LYS A 24 -9.60 2.64 -1.15
C LYS A 24 -10.62 3.68 -0.69
N ASN A 25 -10.74 3.90 0.61
CA ASN A 25 -11.82 4.75 1.14
C ASN A 25 -11.52 6.25 1.12
N ARG A 26 -10.24 6.66 1.10
CA ARG A 26 -9.87 8.08 1.13
C ARG A 26 -9.20 8.54 -0.16
N HIS A 27 -8.05 7.99 -0.52
CA HIS A 27 -7.24 8.48 -1.63
C HIS A 27 -7.94 8.29 -2.98
N LEU A 28 -8.42 7.08 -3.29
CA LEU A 28 -9.13 6.80 -4.53
C LEU A 28 -10.44 7.61 -4.65
N ASN A 29 -11.20 7.73 -3.56
CA ASN A 29 -12.42 8.56 -3.55
C ASN A 29 -12.12 10.05 -3.83
N ARG A 30 -11.04 10.60 -3.25
CA ARG A 30 -10.62 11.98 -3.52
C ARG A 30 -10.11 12.15 -4.95
N LEU A 31 -9.35 11.18 -5.45
CA LEU A 31 -8.83 11.18 -6.82
C LEU A 31 -9.98 11.06 -7.85
N ASP A 32 -10.98 10.24 -7.58
CA ASP A 32 -12.17 10.11 -8.43
C ASP A 32 -13.03 11.38 -8.40
N GLY A 33 -13.19 12.00 -7.22
CA GLY A 33 -13.81 13.31 -7.09
C GLY A 33 -13.05 14.38 -7.90
N PHE A 34 -11.73 14.40 -7.80
CA PHE A 34 -10.87 15.29 -8.58
C PHE A 34 -11.02 15.07 -10.09
N LEU A 35 -11.00 13.81 -10.55
CA LEU A 35 -11.23 13.44 -11.95
C LEU A 35 -12.61 13.87 -12.47
N ALA A 36 -13.65 13.77 -11.64
CA ALA A 36 -14.99 14.23 -11.96
C ALA A 36 -15.04 15.77 -12.12
N LEU A 37 -14.35 16.51 -11.24
CA LEU A 37 -14.21 17.96 -11.36
C LEU A 37 -13.45 18.36 -12.63
N LEU A 38 -12.38 17.63 -13.00
CA LEU A 38 -11.67 17.86 -14.26
C LEU A 38 -12.57 17.62 -15.49
N ALA A 39 -13.51 16.68 -15.42
CA ALA A 39 -14.45 16.38 -16.49
C ALA A 39 -15.58 17.42 -16.64
N SER A 40 -15.85 18.22 -15.61
CA SER A 40 -16.91 19.24 -15.61
C SER A 40 -16.38 20.65 -15.30
N PRO A 41 -15.70 21.30 -16.27
CA PRO A 41 -14.98 22.56 -16.05
C PRO A 41 -15.82 23.72 -15.51
N ALA A 42 -17.12 23.75 -15.82
CA ALA A 42 -18.06 24.79 -15.41
C ALA A 42 -18.51 24.65 -13.94
N ALA A 43 -18.34 23.47 -13.34
CA ALA A 43 -18.78 23.16 -11.98
C ALA A 43 -17.62 22.99 -10.99
N ALA A 44 -16.36 23.13 -11.44
CA ALA A 44 -15.19 22.84 -10.63
C ALA A 44 -14.63 24.10 -9.94
N PRO A 45 -14.80 24.26 -8.62
CA PRO A 45 -14.19 25.36 -7.88
C PRO A 45 -12.67 25.22 -7.92
N PRO A 46 -11.91 26.26 -8.33
CA PRO A 46 -10.46 26.21 -8.39
C PRO A 46 -9.79 25.78 -7.08
N ASP A 47 -10.35 26.18 -5.93
CA ASP A 47 -9.80 25.88 -4.60
C ASP A 47 -9.84 24.38 -4.28
N LEU A 48 -10.86 23.65 -4.73
CA LEU A 48 -10.95 22.20 -4.54
C LEU A 48 -9.89 21.46 -5.37
N LEU A 49 -9.66 21.92 -6.61
CA LEU A 49 -8.63 21.35 -7.48
C LEU A 49 -7.24 21.65 -6.92
N ALA A 50 -6.99 22.87 -6.45
CA ALA A 50 -5.73 23.26 -5.82
C ALA A 50 -5.48 22.46 -4.53
N GLY A 51 -6.51 22.29 -3.69
CA GLY A 51 -6.41 21.53 -2.43
C GLY A 51 -5.99 20.08 -2.66
N PHE A 52 -6.57 19.40 -3.66
CA PHE A 52 -6.15 18.04 -4.01
C PHE A 52 -4.67 17.98 -4.43
N LEU A 53 -4.26 18.88 -5.32
CA LEU A 53 -2.88 18.92 -5.84
C LEU A 53 -1.84 19.23 -4.74
N GLN A 54 -2.19 20.09 -3.78
CA GLN A 54 -1.27 20.52 -2.71
C GLN A 54 -1.18 19.53 -1.55
N HIS A 55 -2.25 18.79 -1.27
CA HIS A 55 -2.34 17.97 -0.06
C HIS A 55 -2.52 16.49 -0.36
N ASP A 56 -3.54 16.14 -1.15
CA ASP A 56 -3.92 14.74 -1.37
C ASP A 56 -2.97 14.00 -2.30
N LEU A 57 -2.50 14.67 -3.35
CA LEU A 57 -1.54 14.11 -4.28
C LEU A 57 -0.18 13.94 -3.61
N VAL A 58 0.29 14.94 -2.85
CA VAL A 58 1.60 14.90 -2.16
C VAL A 58 1.63 13.84 -1.04
N GLU A 59 0.50 13.56 -0.39
CA GLU A 59 0.41 12.50 0.62
C GLU A 59 0.80 11.11 0.07
N TRP A 60 0.70 10.90 -1.25
CA TRP A 60 1.07 9.65 -1.91
C TRP A 60 2.51 9.22 -1.60
N GLU A 61 3.51 10.10 -1.65
CA GLU A 61 4.92 9.70 -1.49
C GLU A 61 5.19 9.02 -0.15
N LYS A 62 4.65 9.64 0.91
CA LYS A 62 4.74 9.08 2.27
C LYS A 62 4.08 7.71 2.33
N LYS A 63 2.91 7.58 1.70
CA LYS A 63 2.09 6.37 1.75
C LYS A 63 2.63 5.26 0.85
N ALA A 64 3.30 5.59 -0.25
CA ALA A 64 4.09 4.66 -1.04
C ALA A 64 5.23 4.06 -0.19
N GLY A 65 5.89 4.87 0.64
CA GLY A 65 6.84 4.37 1.64
C GLY A 65 6.23 3.33 2.58
N GLU A 66 5.06 3.64 3.18
CA GLU A 66 4.33 2.70 4.03
C GLU A 66 3.97 1.40 3.28
N ALA A 67 3.59 1.49 2.00
CA ALA A 67 3.29 0.33 1.16
C ALA A 67 4.52 -0.54 0.89
N ARG A 68 5.68 0.07 0.60
CA ARG A 68 6.95 -0.67 0.40
C ARG A 68 7.30 -1.45 1.65
N ASP A 69 7.23 -0.81 2.82
CA ASP A 69 7.54 -1.44 4.10
C ASP A 69 6.55 -2.58 4.42
N LEU A 70 5.26 -2.39 4.14
CA LEU A 70 4.24 -3.43 4.26
C LEU A 70 4.62 -4.65 3.40
N LEU A 71 4.87 -4.45 2.10
CA LEU A 71 5.18 -5.54 1.17
C LEU A 71 6.56 -6.18 1.40
N ALA A 72 7.50 -5.45 2.00
CA ALA A 72 8.81 -5.97 2.36
C ALA A 72 8.73 -6.98 3.52
N ARG A 73 7.82 -6.73 4.47
CA ARG A 73 7.71 -7.49 5.73
C ARG A 73 6.68 -8.62 5.69
N PHE A 74 5.88 -8.70 4.62
CA PHE A 74 4.78 -9.66 4.53
C PHE A 74 5.21 -11.10 4.82
N GLU A 75 6.25 -11.60 4.16
CA GLU A 75 6.66 -13.00 4.28
C GLU A 75 7.16 -13.33 5.70
N ASP A 76 7.90 -12.42 6.33
CA ASP A 76 8.42 -12.60 7.69
C ASP A 76 7.30 -12.63 8.74
N GLU A 77 6.26 -11.80 8.55
CA GLU A 77 5.17 -11.67 9.50
C GLU A 77 4.05 -12.69 9.29
N MET A 78 3.84 -13.13 8.05
CA MET A 78 2.74 -14.01 7.67
C MET A 78 3.17 -15.46 7.45
N SER A 79 4.47 -15.73 7.51
CA SER A 79 4.97 -17.10 7.57
C SER A 79 4.62 -17.76 8.92
N PRO A 80 4.32 -19.07 8.93
CA PRO A 80 4.21 -19.85 10.17
C PRO A 80 5.43 -19.78 11.09
N ARG A 81 6.61 -19.37 10.58
CA ARG A 81 7.78 -19.07 11.42
C ARG A 81 7.49 -18.07 12.51
N ALA A 82 6.64 -17.07 12.26
CA ALA A 82 6.28 -16.04 13.22
C ALA A 82 5.66 -16.64 14.50
N CYS A 83 4.95 -17.76 14.39
CA CYS A 83 4.35 -18.46 15.54
C CYS A 83 5.41 -19.02 16.51
N PHE A 84 6.63 -19.31 16.06
CA PHE A 84 7.70 -19.84 16.90
C PHE A 84 8.35 -18.79 17.81
N SER A 85 8.02 -17.52 17.61
CA SER A 85 8.37 -16.43 18.53
C SER A 85 7.38 -16.31 19.69
N GLN A 86 6.27 -17.06 19.67
CA GLN A 86 5.19 -16.97 20.65
C GLN A 86 4.94 -18.31 21.37
N PRO A 87 4.45 -18.29 22.63
CA PRO A 87 4.05 -19.53 23.31
C PRO A 87 2.91 -20.26 22.58
N PRO A 88 2.84 -21.61 22.67
CA PRO A 88 3.78 -22.49 23.37
C PRO A 88 5.03 -22.83 22.55
N LEU A 89 5.05 -22.51 21.25
CA LEU A 89 6.10 -22.95 20.32
C LEU A 89 7.48 -22.35 20.62
N CYS A 90 7.52 -21.16 21.21
CA CYS A 90 8.77 -20.53 21.64
C CYS A 90 9.50 -21.32 22.74
N LEU A 91 8.79 -22.20 23.47
CA LEU A 91 9.34 -23.03 24.56
C LEU A 91 10.03 -24.30 24.06
N LEU A 92 9.93 -24.61 22.76
CA LEU A 92 10.64 -25.74 22.18
C LEU A 92 12.16 -25.53 22.24
N PRO A 93 12.97 -26.61 22.40
CA PRO A 93 14.42 -26.51 22.28
C PRO A 93 14.83 -25.87 20.95
N ALA A 94 15.84 -24.99 20.97
CA ALA A 94 16.25 -24.20 19.80
C ALA A 94 16.45 -25.06 18.54
N ALA A 95 17.16 -26.18 18.67
CA ALA A 95 17.37 -27.13 17.58
C ALA A 95 16.06 -27.62 16.95
N ARG A 96 15.03 -27.93 17.76
CA ARG A 96 13.72 -28.36 17.24
C ARG A 96 12.92 -27.22 16.64
N ARG A 97 12.97 -26.05 17.26
CA ARG A 97 12.29 -24.85 16.79
C ARG A 97 12.76 -24.44 15.40
N GLU A 98 14.08 -24.42 15.18
CA GLU A 98 14.68 -23.95 13.94
C GLU A 98 14.28 -24.81 12.73
N TRP A 99 14.48 -26.13 12.80
CA TRP A 99 14.13 -26.99 11.66
C TRP A 99 12.61 -27.05 11.45
N LEU A 100 11.80 -27.10 12.51
CA LEU A 100 10.34 -27.19 12.35
C LEU A 100 9.74 -25.89 11.80
N ALA A 101 10.23 -24.74 12.23
CA ALA A 101 9.82 -23.45 11.69
C ALA A 101 10.22 -23.31 10.21
N GLN A 102 11.40 -23.81 9.85
CA GLN A 102 11.86 -23.86 8.47
C GLN A 102 10.98 -24.76 7.60
N ASP A 103 10.74 -26.00 8.03
CA ASP A 103 9.93 -26.98 7.29
C ASP A 103 8.49 -26.49 7.07
N LEU A 104 7.88 -25.90 8.10
CA LEU A 104 6.52 -25.34 7.98
C LEU A 104 6.46 -24.14 7.03
N HIS A 105 7.50 -23.30 7.01
CA HIS A 105 7.60 -22.22 6.04
C HIS A 105 7.76 -22.74 4.62
N ASP A 106 8.62 -23.74 4.40
CA ASP A 106 8.81 -24.33 3.08
C ASP A 106 7.53 -24.99 2.57
N LEU A 107 6.81 -25.71 3.44
CA LEU A 107 5.51 -26.29 3.13
C LEU A 107 4.46 -25.21 2.81
N TRP A 108 4.45 -24.12 3.57
CA TRP A 108 3.56 -22.99 3.33
C TRP A 108 3.83 -22.32 1.97
N ARG A 109 5.10 -22.08 1.61
CA ARG A 109 5.47 -21.56 0.28
C ARG A 109 5.16 -22.53 -0.86
N ALA A 110 5.24 -23.84 -0.61
CA ALA A 110 4.88 -24.84 -1.60
C ALA A 110 3.36 -24.91 -1.84
N ARG A 111 2.56 -24.59 -0.82
CA ARG A 111 1.09 -24.68 -0.89
C ARG A 111 0.43 -23.40 -1.36
N TYR A 112 0.98 -22.25 -1.03
CA TYR A 112 0.42 -20.94 -1.35
C TYR A 112 1.36 -20.17 -2.28
N PRO A 113 0.83 -19.47 -3.30
CA PRO A 113 1.64 -18.69 -4.24
C PRO A 113 2.04 -17.33 -3.62
N VAL A 114 2.71 -17.39 -2.46
CA VAL A 114 3.13 -16.24 -1.65
C VAL A 114 4.02 -15.29 -2.45
N SER A 115 5.03 -15.85 -3.12
CA SER A 115 5.95 -15.07 -3.94
C SER A 115 5.23 -14.34 -5.07
N ASP A 116 4.25 -14.98 -5.71
CA ASP A 116 3.46 -14.37 -6.78
C ASP A 116 2.57 -13.25 -6.26
N TRP A 117 1.94 -13.42 -5.09
CA TRP A 117 1.12 -12.37 -4.48
C TRP A 117 1.94 -11.13 -4.14
N VAL A 118 3.11 -11.32 -3.52
CA VAL A 118 4.01 -10.22 -3.18
C VAL A 118 4.56 -9.56 -4.43
N ALA A 119 4.99 -10.34 -5.43
CA ALA A 119 5.49 -9.82 -6.69
C ALA A 119 4.43 -8.97 -7.41
N ALA A 120 3.20 -9.47 -7.52
CA ALA A 120 2.10 -8.74 -8.14
C ALA A 120 1.75 -7.44 -7.40
N ALA A 121 1.82 -7.43 -6.05
CA ALA A 121 1.59 -6.22 -5.27
C ALA A 121 2.73 -5.20 -5.43
N ARG A 122 3.99 -5.67 -5.49
CA ARG A 122 5.17 -4.81 -5.72
C ARG A 122 5.17 -4.21 -7.11
N GLU A 123 4.82 -4.98 -8.13
CA GLU A 123 4.67 -4.50 -9.50
C GLU A 123 3.55 -3.43 -9.58
N ALA A 124 2.40 -3.68 -8.95
CA ALA A 124 1.31 -2.71 -8.93
C ALA A 124 1.69 -1.41 -8.17
N LEU A 125 2.46 -1.53 -7.09
CA LEU A 125 3.02 -0.35 -6.40
C LEU A 125 3.97 0.41 -7.32
N HIS A 126 4.86 -0.29 -8.02
CA HIS A 126 5.80 0.33 -8.94
C HIS A 126 5.09 1.07 -10.08
N GLU A 127 4.05 0.50 -10.67
CA GLU A 127 3.23 1.17 -11.68
C GLU A 127 2.57 2.44 -11.14
N ALA A 128 2.04 2.41 -9.92
CA ALA A 128 1.43 3.57 -9.30
C ALA A 128 2.47 4.66 -9.00
N GLU A 129 3.68 4.29 -8.58
CA GLU A 129 4.81 5.21 -8.41
C GLU A 129 5.27 5.83 -9.72
N GLN A 130 5.38 5.05 -10.78
CA GLN A 130 5.73 5.56 -12.11
C GLN A 130 4.68 6.57 -12.60
N ALA A 131 3.39 6.23 -12.49
CA ALA A 131 2.31 7.13 -12.88
C ALA A 131 2.29 8.41 -12.03
N TYR A 132 2.58 8.29 -10.74
CA TYR A 132 2.75 9.43 -9.83
C TYR A 132 3.91 10.35 -10.25
N HIS A 133 5.10 9.78 -10.50
CA HIS A 133 6.26 10.58 -10.90
C HIS A 133 6.07 11.26 -12.26
N VAL A 134 5.32 10.66 -13.18
CA VAL A 134 4.92 11.33 -14.42
C VAL A 134 4.07 12.56 -14.11
N LEU A 135 3.06 12.44 -13.24
CA LEU A 135 2.23 13.57 -12.81
C LEU A 135 3.06 14.65 -12.13
N GLU A 136 3.91 14.28 -11.18
CA GLU A 136 4.79 15.18 -10.44
C GLU A 136 5.71 15.97 -11.38
N ASN A 137 6.36 15.29 -12.33
CA ASN A 137 7.24 15.93 -13.31
C ASN A 137 6.50 16.91 -14.22
N LEU A 138 5.28 16.55 -14.65
CA LEU A 138 4.48 17.40 -15.54
C LEU A 138 3.90 18.62 -14.79
N LEU A 139 3.46 18.43 -13.55
CA LEU A 139 2.92 19.51 -12.71
C LEU A 139 4.01 20.45 -12.18
N GLY A 140 5.20 19.92 -11.90
CA GLY A 140 6.33 20.64 -11.34
C GLY A 140 6.10 21.13 -9.89
N PRO A 141 7.03 21.94 -9.34
CA PRO A 141 7.03 22.33 -7.92
C PRO A 141 5.89 23.26 -7.50
N HIS A 142 5.09 23.76 -8.44
CA HIS A 142 3.97 24.67 -8.19
C HIS A 142 2.62 24.06 -8.61
N ALA A 143 2.46 22.74 -8.47
CA ALA A 143 1.27 22.01 -8.90
C ALA A 143 -0.07 22.66 -8.48
N GLY A 144 -0.15 23.18 -7.25
CA GLY A 144 -1.36 23.83 -6.71
C GLY A 144 -1.83 25.08 -7.46
N GLU A 145 -0.91 25.80 -8.11
CA GLU A 145 -1.24 27.01 -8.88
C GLU A 145 -1.60 26.68 -10.35
N ARG A 146 -1.40 25.42 -10.76
CA ARG A 146 -1.51 24.98 -12.14
C ARG A 146 -2.77 24.15 -12.42
N VAL A 147 -3.89 24.57 -11.81
CA VAL A 147 -5.22 23.94 -12.03
C VAL A 147 -5.58 23.83 -13.53
N LYS A 148 -5.21 24.83 -14.35
CA LYS A 148 -5.41 24.78 -15.81
C LYS A 148 -4.58 23.68 -16.49
N GLN A 149 -3.36 23.44 -16.02
CA GLN A 149 -2.49 22.37 -16.52
C GLN A 149 -3.00 21.00 -16.04
N ALA A 150 -3.52 20.89 -14.82
CA ALA A 150 -4.09 19.63 -14.34
C ALA A 150 -5.23 19.11 -15.24
N ARG A 151 -6.00 20.00 -15.87
CA ARG A 151 -7.03 19.63 -16.84
C ARG A 151 -6.46 18.98 -18.10
N THR A 152 -5.30 19.44 -18.57
CA THR A 152 -4.63 18.82 -19.73
C THR A 152 -4.00 17.48 -19.38
N LEU A 153 -3.78 17.21 -18.09
CA LEU A 153 -3.18 15.97 -17.57
C LEU A 153 -4.22 14.92 -17.13
N ARG A 154 -5.47 15.04 -17.58
CA ARG A 154 -6.55 14.14 -17.16
C ARG A 154 -6.22 12.68 -17.45
N ALA A 155 -5.58 12.38 -18.57
CA ALA A 155 -5.26 11.01 -18.95
C ALA A 155 -4.26 10.37 -17.96
N GLU A 156 -3.28 11.15 -17.53
CA GLU A 156 -2.25 10.77 -16.57
C GLU A 156 -2.86 10.53 -15.18
N PHE A 157 -3.81 11.38 -14.75
CA PHE A 157 -4.56 11.15 -13.51
C PHE A 157 -5.43 9.88 -13.58
N VAL A 158 -6.02 9.58 -14.74
CA VAL A 158 -6.78 8.32 -14.94
C VAL A 158 -5.84 7.11 -14.86
N ALA A 159 -4.66 7.19 -15.47
CA ALA A 159 -3.66 6.12 -15.41
C ALA A 159 -3.19 5.88 -13.96
N PHE A 160 -2.90 6.96 -13.22
CA PHE A 160 -2.55 6.88 -11.81
C PHE A 160 -3.68 6.24 -10.97
N ALA A 161 -4.93 6.67 -11.18
CA ALA A 161 -6.08 6.06 -10.49
C ALA A 161 -6.23 4.57 -10.79
N ALA A 162 -6.02 4.16 -12.04
CA ALA A 162 -6.08 2.75 -12.43
C ALA A 162 -4.97 1.93 -11.74
N ALA A 163 -3.74 2.44 -11.70
CA ALA A 163 -2.63 1.80 -11.01
C ALA A 163 -2.88 1.69 -9.49
N CYS A 164 -3.40 2.74 -8.85
CA CYS A 164 -3.79 2.73 -7.44
C CYS A 164 -4.88 1.70 -7.13
N ARG A 165 -5.88 1.53 -8.00
CA ARG A 165 -6.90 0.47 -7.86
C ARG A 165 -6.27 -0.91 -7.94
N ARG A 166 -5.43 -1.15 -8.95
CA ARG A 166 -4.70 -2.41 -9.12
C ARG A 166 -3.87 -2.73 -7.87
N LEU A 167 -3.15 -1.76 -7.33
CA LEU A 167 -2.42 -1.91 -6.06
C LEU A 167 -3.36 -2.32 -4.93
N GLY A 168 -4.48 -1.62 -4.76
CA GLY A 168 -5.44 -1.94 -3.71
C GLY A 168 -6.03 -3.34 -3.83
N ASP A 169 -6.21 -3.84 -5.04
CA ASP A 169 -6.69 -5.21 -5.29
C ASP A 169 -5.60 -6.25 -5.02
N CYS A 170 -4.36 -6.01 -5.43
CA CYS A 170 -3.24 -6.89 -5.10
C CYS A 170 -3.00 -6.96 -3.58
N VAL A 171 -3.04 -5.83 -2.86
CA VAL A 171 -2.90 -5.81 -1.40
C VAL A 171 -4.09 -6.49 -0.71
N ALA A 172 -5.30 -6.37 -1.25
CA ALA A 172 -6.47 -7.06 -0.71
C ALA A 172 -6.34 -8.59 -0.79
N ARG A 173 -5.65 -9.11 -1.82
CA ARG A 173 -5.39 -10.56 -1.98
C ARG A 173 -4.40 -11.11 -0.97
N LEU A 174 -3.59 -10.26 -0.33
CA LEU A 174 -2.71 -10.73 0.74
C LEU A 174 -3.56 -11.17 1.94
N PRO A 175 -3.25 -12.34 2.54
CA PRO A 175 -4.01 -12.88 3.66
C PRO A 175 -4.01 -11.93 4.86
N HIS A 176 -5.11 -11.99 5.61
CA HIS A 176 -5.29 -11.26 6.86
C HIS A 176 -4.61 -11.97 8.03
N GLU A 177 -4.61 -13.31 8.01
CA GLU A 177 -4.12 -14.19 9.06
C GLU A 177 -3.07 -15.16 8.50
N ILE A 178 -2.22 -15.70 9.39
CA ILE A 178 -1.25 -16.73 9.02
C ILE A 178 -2.02 -17.96 8.52
N LEU A 179 -1.79 -18.35 7.27
CA LEU A 179 -2.40 -19.54 6.69
C LEU A 179 -1.68 -20.77 7.23
N ILE A 180 -2.36 -21.57 8.05
CA ILE A 180 -1.84 -22.83 8.59
C ILE A 180 -2.19 -23.97 7.63
N VAL A 181 -1.23 -24.87 7.43
CA VAL A 181 -1.27 -25.99 6.47
C VAL A 181 -2.25 -27.09 6.86
#